data_AF-A0A377KPC5-F1
#
_entry.id   AF-A0A377KPC5-F1
#
_cell.length_a   1.000
_cell.length_b   1.000
_cell.length_c   1.000
_cell.angle_alpha   90.00
_cell.angle_beta   90.00
_cell.angle_gamma   90.00
#
_symmetry.space_group_name_H-M   'P 1'
#
loop_
_entity.id
_entity.type
_entity.pdbx_description
1 polymer ?
#
loop_
_entity_poly.entity_id
_entity_poly.type
_entity_poly.pdbx_seq_one_letter_code
_entity_poly.pdbx_strand_id
1 'polypeptide(L)'
;MGKSTLLKLIEELLYGKRMIIRGVEKNRDWFKLLQSQNGKIDDLSRKEGMLNPMEPLATITDSSGKVIDDLNIYLQHRATFFNKVRFLNPAMRSVDILDFGKIMDDFYIFYGLLPENYTQNQKDIHIIGLDPSRYPTVGEFKQFVDQFVESGYKDRVTDVKMVEMENFQTVITSMCEQYGSIFNGRSTFLLMKKTSFF
;
A
#
# COMPACT_ATOMS: atom_id res chain seq x y z
N MET A 1 -17.49 -27.60 4.56
CA MET A 1 -17.04 -27.69 5.96
C MET A 1 -15.82 -28.61 5.99
N GLY A 2 -14.66 -28.20 6.50
CA GLY A 2 -13.46 -29.06 6.54
C GLY A 2 -12.13 -28.34 6.24
N LYS A 3 -12.15 -27.30 5.40
CA LYS A 3 -10.93 -26.51 5.08
C LYS A 3 -10.35 -25.82 6.32
N SER A 4 -11.19 -25.14 7.12
CA SER A 4 -10.72 -24.47 8.34
C SER A 4 -10.21 -25.44 9.40
N THR A 5 -10.82 -26.61 9.52
CA THR A 5 -10.37 -27.66 10.46
C THR A 5 -8.99 -28.19 10.07
N LEU A 6 -8.78 -28.49 8.78
CA LEU A 6 -7.49 -28.94 8.28
C LEU A 6 -6.40 -27.87 8.46
N LEU A 7 -6.70 -26.62 8.15
CA LEU A 7 -5.74 -25.52 8.32
C LEU A 7 -5.34 -25.34 9.80
N LYS A 8 -6.28 -25.51 10.74
CA LYS A 8 -5.98 -25.44 12.18
C LYS A 8 -5.05 -26.57 12.64
N LEU A 9 -5.24 -27.78 12.12
CA LEU A 9 -4.32 -28.89 12.40
C LEU A 9 -2.91 -28.64 11.85
N ILE A 10 -2.80 -28.07 10.64
CA ILE A 10 -1.50 -27.69 10.08
C ILE A 10 -0.86 -26.59 10.93
N GLU A 11 -1.64 -25.57 11.31
CA GLU A 11 -1.20 -24.49 12.18
C GLU A 11 -0.64 -25.02 13.51
N GLU A 12 -1.37 -25.88 14.22
CA GLU A 12 -0.93 -26.46 15.50
C GLU A 12 0.38 -27.26 15.36
N LEU A 13 0.55 -28.00 14.26
CA LEU A 13 1.80 -28.70 13.95
C LEU A 13 2.97 -27.74 13.72
N LEU A 14 2.75 -26.63 13.02
CA LEU A 14 3.75 -25.59 12.80
C LEU A 14 4.10 -24.85 14.11
N TYR A 15 3.09 -24.61 14.95
CA TYR A 15 3.25 -23.98 16.26
C TYR A 15 4.10 -24.87 17.17
N GLY A 16 3.80 -26.17 17.22
CA GLY A 16 4.61 -27.15 17.96
C GLY A 16 6.07 -27.23 17.49
N LYS A 17 6.33 -26.92 16.20
CA LYS A 17 7.67 -26.80 15.62
C LYS A 17 8.32 -25.44 15.83
N ARG A 18 7.69 -24.54 16.60
CA ARG A 18 8.14 -23.17 16.87
C ARG A 18 8.36 -22.35 15.60
N MET A 19 7.54 -22.59 14.57
CA MET A 19 7.59 -21.83 13.34
C MET A 19 6.86 -20.50 13.49
N ILE A 20 7.27 -19.48 12.72
CA ILE A 20 6.54 -18.23 12.64
C ILE A 20 5.33 -18.45 11.73
N ILE A 21 4.14 -18.20 12.27
CA ILE A 21 2.86 -18.34 11.55
C ILE A 21 2.25 -16.96 11.40
N ARG A 22 1.84 -16.63 10.18
CA ARG A 22 1.10 -15.41 9.85
C ARG A 22 -0.07 -15.78 8.94
N GLY A 23 -1.24 -15.25 9.22
CA GLY A 23 -2.46 -15.52 8.45
C GLY A 23 -3.31 -14.27 8.29
N VAL A 24 -4.11 -14.25 7.22
CA VAL A 24 -5.14 -13.23 7.00
C VAL A 24 -6.48 -13.88 7.25
N GLU A 25 -7.28 -13.26 8.10
CA GLU A 25 -8.60 -13.74 8.47
C GLU A 25 -9.66 -12.65 8.28
N LYS A 26 -10.84 -13.06 7.81
CA LYS A 26 -12.04 -12.22 7.74
C LYS A 26 -13.09 -12.49 8.83
N ASN A 27 -13.21 -13.73 9.34
CA ASN A 27 -14.39 -14.19 10.09
C ASN A 27 -14.22 -14.32 11.62
N ARG A 28 -13.01 -14.09 12.15
CA ARG A 28 -12.63 -14.31 13.58
C ARG A 28 -12.76 -15.76 14.08
N ASP A 29 -12.85 -16.73 13.19
CA ASP A 29 -12.73 -18.18 13.41
C ASP A 29 -11.40 -18.61 14.04
N TRP A 30 -10.31 -17.84 13.91
CA TRP A 30 -9.00 -18.17 14.48
C TRP A 30 -8.73 -17.51 15.84
N PHE A 31 -9.62 -16.62 16.29
CA PHE A 31 -9.42 -15.82 17.51
C PHE A 31 -9.11 -16.66 18.75
N LYS A 32 -9.92 -17.69 19.01
CA LYS A 32 -9.73 -18.56 20.18
C LYS A 32 -8.42 -19.35 20.13
N LEU A 33 -8.04 -19.83 18.94
CA LEU A 33 -6.82 -20.62 18.75
C LEU A 33 -5.58 -19.75 19.00
N LEU A 34 -5.52 -18.59 18.35
CA LEU A 34 -4.41 -17.65 18.51
C LEU A 34 -4.30 -17.16 19.96
N GLN A 35 -5.42 -16.88 20.65
CA GLN A 35 -5.40 -16.51 22.06
C GLN A 35 -4.79 -17.61 22.95
N SER A 36 -5.08 -18.89 22.67
CA SER A 36 -4.53 -20.03 23.41
C SER A 36 -3.02 -20.24 23.21
N GLN A 37 -2.46 -19.67 22.14
CA GLN A 37 -1.06 -19.80 21.74
C GLN A 37 -0.26 -18.51 21.99
N ASN A 38 -0.82 -17.54 22.72
CA ASN A 38 -0.27 -16.20 22.91
C ASN A 38 -0.01 -15.44 21.58
N GLY A 39 -0.76 -15.78 20.53
CA GLY A 39 -0.76 -15.09 19.25
C GLY A 39 -1.45 -13.72 19.34
N LYS A 40 -1.15 -12.86 18.37
CA LYS A 40 -1.72 -11.51 18.26
C LYS A 40 -2.64 -11.44 17.04
N ILE A 41 -3.78 -10.77 17.18
CA ILE A 41 -4.66 -10.39 16.07
C ILE A 41 -4.71 -8.87 16.01
N ASP A 42 -4.36 -8.33 14.85
CA ASP A 42 -4.42 -6.90 14.54
C ASP A 42 -5.58 -6.63 13.58
N ASP A 43 -6.46 -5.70 13.92
CA ASP A 43 -7.61 -5.31 13.09
C ASP A 43 -7.19 -4.26 12.05
N LEU A 44 -6.98 -4.71 10.81
CA LEU A 44 -6.56 -3.83 9.71
C LEU A 44 -7.71 -2.99 9.12
N SER A 45 -8.94 -3.09 9.65
CA SER A 45 -10.09 -2.30 9.17
C SER A 45 -10.25 -0.96 9.89
N ARG A 46 -9.45 -0.71 10.93
CA ARG A 46 -9.56 0.46 11.80
C ARG A 46 -8.27 1.28 11.78
N LYS A 47 -8.35 2.48 12.37
CA LYS A 47 -7.20 3.35 12.56
C LYS A 47 -6.07 2.68 13.34
N GLU A 48 -6.38 1.86 14.34
CA GLU A 48 -5.41 1.05 15.08
C GLU A 48 -5.08 -0.23 14.29
N GLY A 49 -4.19 -0.10 13.31
CA GLY A 49 -3.87 -1.17 12.36
C GLY A 49 -3.83 -0.68 10.91
N MET A 50 -3.94 0.64 10.70
CA MET A 50 -3.91 1.23 9.38
C MET A 50 -2.59 0.93 8.67
N LEU A 51 -2.72 0.59 7.40
CA LEU A 51 -1.62 0.49 6.43
C LEU A 51 -1.81 1.59 5.41
N ASN A 52 -0.92 2.57 5.42
CA ASN A 52 -0.96 3.68 4.49
C ASN A 52 -0.74 3.18 3.05
N PRO A 53 -1.70 3.35 2.12
CA PRO A 53 -1.53 2.94 0.73
C PRO A 53 -0.41 3.67 -0.02
N MET A 54 0.09 4.77 0.53
CA MET A 54 1.16 5.60 -0.02
C MET A 54 2.53 5.34 0.62
N GLU A 55 2.65 4.35 1.51
CA GLU A 55 3.93 3.90 2.05
C GLU A 55 4.42 2.66 1.29
N PRO A 56 5.56 2.74 0.58
CA PRO A 56 6.17 1.57 -0.03
C PRO A 56 6.69 0.59 1.02
N LEU A 57 6.35 -0.69 0.85
CA LEU A 57 6.85 -1.75 1.72
C LEU A 57 8.10 -2.39 1.12
N ALA A 58 9.06 -2.74 1.99
CA ALA A 58 10.27 -3.45 1.59
C ALA A 58 9.93 -4.90 1.18
N THR A 59 9.73 -5.13 -0.12
CA THR A 59 9.33 -6.42 -0.69
C THR A 59 10.46 -7.15 -1.43
N ILE A 60 11.55 -6.45 -1.77
CA ILE A 60 12.67 -7.01 -2.54
C ILE A 60 13.91 -7.01 -1.65
N THR A 61 14.39 -8.20 -1.31
CA THR A 61 15.59 -8.40 -0.50
C THR A 61 16.56 -9.37 -1.17
N ASP A 62 17.85 -9.21 -0.93
CA ASP A 62 18.85 -10.23 -1.27
C ASP A 62 18.75 -11.47 -0.35
N SER A 63 19.62 -12.44 -0.59
CA SER A 63 19.76 -13.66 0.21
C SER A 63 20.15 -13.40 1.67
N SER A 64 20.67 -12.22 2.00
CA SER A 64 20.97 -11.80 3.38
C SER A 64 19.79 -11.12 4.07
N GLY A 65 18.69 -10.87 3.34
CA GLY A 65 17.52 -10.14 3.83
C GLY A 65 17.71 -8.62 3.83
N LYS A 66 18.75 -8.11 3.18
CA LYS A 66 18.96 -6.68 2.99
C LYS A 66 18.18 -6.21 1.77
N VAL A 67 17.56 -5.04 1.86
CA VAL A 67 16.91 -4.43 0.72
C VAL A 67 17.96 -3.96 -0.28
N ILE A 68 17.78 -4.34 -1.54
CA ILE A 68 18.78 -4.12 -2.60
C ILE A 68 18.28 -3.28 -3.76
N ASP A 69 16.99 -2.94 -3.82
CA ASP A 69 16.39 -2.35 -5.02
C ASP A 69 15.17 -1.46 -4.73
N ASP A 70 15.45 -0.24 -4.26
CA ASP A 70 14.43 0.74 -3.92
C ASP A 70 13.62 1.21 -5.15
N LEU A 71 14.22 1.21 -6.34
CA LEU A 71 13.52 1.55 -7.58
C LEU A 71 12.42 0.52 -7.88
N ASN A 72 12.76 -0.77 -7.91
CA ASN A 72 11.78 -1.80 -8.20
C ASN A 72 10.72 -1.91 -7.10
N ILE A 73 11.07 -1.62 -5.85
CA ILE A 73 10.09 -1.48 -4.76
C ILE A 73 9.12 -0.34 -5.05
N TYR A 74 9.60 0.84 -5.45
CA TYR A 74 8.74 1.95 -5.82
C TYR A 74 7.81 1.59 -7.01
N LEU A 75 8.35 0.98 -8.06
CA LEU A 75 7.56 0.59 -9.23
C LEU A 75 6.48 -0.45 -8.88
N GLN A 76 6.80 -1.41 -8.01
CA GLN A 76 5.83 -2.38 -7.49
C GLN A 76 4.79 -1.72 -6.58
N HIS A 77 5.21 -0.77 -5.74
CA HIS A 77 4.33 0.02 -4.91
C HIS A 77 3.31 0.79 -5.75
N ARG A 78 3.78 1.52 -6.76
CA ARG A 78 2.94 2.25 -7.73
C ARG A 78 1.92 1.31 -8.38
N ALA A 79 2.36 0.16 -8.88
CA ALA A 79 1.45 -0.85 -9.45
C ALA A 79 0.41 -1.35 -8.43
N THR A 80 0.84 -1.58 -7.18
CA THR A 80 -0.04 -2.04 -6.11
C THR A 80 -1.04 -0.97 -5.66
N PHE A 81 -0.69 0.32 -5.73
CA PHE A 81 -1.63 1.42 -5.51
C PHE A 81 -2.70 1.44 -6.61
N PHE A 82 -2.30 1.43 -7.88
CA PHE A 82 -3.26 1.45 -8.99
C PHE A 82 -4.11 0.18 -9.08
N ASN A 83 -3.62 -0.96 -8.60
CA ASN A 83 -4.47 -2.15 -8.44
C ASN A 83 -5.61 -1.92 -7.44
N LYS A 84 -5.39 -1.15 -6.36
CA LYS A 84 -6.47 -0.76 -5.43
C LYS A 84 -7.45 0.20 -6.09
N VAL A 85 -6.96 1.16 -6.87
CA VAL A 85 -7.80 2.09 -7.65
C VAL A 85 -8.70 1.30 -8.62
N ARG A 86 -8.14 0.36 -9.38
CA ARG A 86 -8.90 -0.52 -10.29
C ARG A 86 -9.87 -1.44 -9.57
N PHE A 87 -9.57 -1.85 -8.34
CA PHE A 87 -10.51 -2.64 -7.55
C PHE A 87 -11.78 -1.84 -7.23
N LEU A 88 -11.65 -0.53 -7.00
CA LEU A 88 -12.77 0.38 -6.78
C LEU A 88 -13.43 0.84 -8.09
N ASN A 89 -12.67 0.93 -9.18
CA ASN A 89 -13.19 1.20 -10.52
C ASN A 89 -12.66 0.19 -11.55
N PRO A 90 -13.33 -0.96 -11.72
CA PRO A 90 -12.91 -2.00 -12.66
C PRO A 90 -12.90 -1.58 -14.13
N ALA A 91 -13.62 -0.52 -14.50
CA ALA A 91 -13.72 -0.02 -15.87
C ALA A 91 -12.50 0.82 -16.29
N MET A 92 -11.63 1.19 -15.35
CA MET A 92 -10.43 2.00 -15.63
C MET A 92 -9.47 1.26 -16.58
N ARG A 93 -9.07 1.94 -17.66
CA ARG A 93 -8.25 1.35 -18.71
C ARG A 93 -6.76 1.34 -18.32
N SER A 94 -6.03 0.37 -18.85
CA SER A 94 -4.59 0.24 -18.57
C SER A 94 -3.76 1.43 -19.07
N VAL A 95 -4.18 2.08 -20.16
CA VAL A 95 -3.49 3.26 -20.71
C VAL A 95 -3.60 4.47 -19.76
N ASP A 96 -4.74 4.64 -19.11
CA ASP A 96 -4.96 5.76 -18.17
C ASP A 96 -4.09 5.60 -16.92
N ILE A 97 -3.86 4.36 -16.48
CA ILE A 97 -2.97 4.05 -15.36
C ILE A 97 -1.52 4.45 -15.65
N LEU A 98 -1.07 4.36 -16.91
CA LEU A 98 0.27 4.83 -17.27
C LEU A 98 0.36 6.36 -17.14
N ASP A 99 -0.67 7.08 -17.59
CA ASP A 99 -0.75 8.54 -17.48
C ASP A 99 -0.83 8.98 -16.01
N PHE A 100 -1.69 8.36 -15.19
CA PHE A 100 -1.80 8.64 -13.76
C PHE A 100 -0.56 8.20 -12.98
N GLY A 101 0.14 7.17 -13.45
CA GLY A 101 1.42 6.73 -12.91
C GLY A 101 2.44 7.86 -12.88
N LYS A 102 2.49 8.68 -13.92
CA LYS A 102 3.37 9.86 -13.98
C LYS A 102 3.00 10.91 -12.93
N ILE A 103 1.71 11.14 -12.69
CA ILE A 103 1.25 12.07 -11.64
C ILE A 103 1.67 11.57 -10.26
N MET A 104 1.63 10.25 -10.04
CA MET A 104 2.16 9.65 -8.81
C MET A 104 3.69 9.83 -8.72
N ASP A 105 4.44 9.65 -9.81
CA ASP A 105 5.89 9.91 -9.82
C ASP A 105 6.19 11.37 -9.41
N ASP A 106 5.52 12.34 -10.02
CA ASP A 106 5.65 13.77 -9.73
C ASP A 106 5.29 14.09 -8.27
N PHE A 107 4.29 13.40 -7.71
CA PHE A 107 3.91 13.55 -6.31
C PHE A 107 4.99 13.06 -5.34
N TYR A 108 5.61 11.92 -5.62
CA TYR A 108 6.71 11.39 -4.79
C TYR A 108 7.98 12.25 -4.93
N ILE A 109 8.22 12.83 -6.11
CA ILE A 109 9.27 13.83 -6.32
C ILE A 109 9.00 15.07 -5.48
N PHE A 110 7.77 15.60 -5.52
CA PHE A 110 7.35 16.75 -4.72
C PHE A 110 7.54 16.53 -3.21
N TYR A 111 7.27 15.31 -2.72
CA TYR A 111 7.50 14.91 -1.32
C TYR A 111 8.98 14.61 -0.97
N GLY A 112 9.90 14.67 -1.94
CA GLY A 112 11.32 14.38 -1.74
C GLY A 112 11.62 12.89 -1.51
N LEU A 113 10.72 12.01 -1.93
CA LEU A 113 10.83 10.56 -1.80
C LEU A 113 11.43 9.89 -3.06
N LEU A 114 11.39 10.60 -4.19
CA LEU A 114 12.06 10.24 -5.43
C LEU A 114 12.87 11.43 -5.96
N PRO A 115 14.07 11.20 -6.52
CA PRO A 115 14.76 12.23 -7.29
C PRO A 115 14.09 12.41 -8.67
N GLU A 116 14.16 13.62 -9.25
CA GLU A 116 13.57 13.92 -10.57
C GLU A 116 14.05 12.97 -11.69
N ASN A 117 15.29 12.50 -11.60
CA ASN A 117 15.93 11.59 -12.55
C ASN A 117 16.03 10.15 -12.03
N TYR A 118 15.09 9.70 -11.18
CA TYR A 118 15.12 8.37 -10.53
C TYR A 118 15.27 7.17 -11.48
N THR A 119 14.88 7.31 -12.75
CA THR A 119 15.08 6.26 -13.78
C THR A 119 16.54 6.11 -14.22
N GLN A 120 17.34 7.17 -14.07
CA GLN A 120 18.75 7.24 -14.47
C GLN A 120 19.69 7.21 -13.26
N ASN A 121 19.24 7.72 -12.10
CA ASN A 121 20.00 7.74 -10.86
C ASN A 121 19.27 6.99 -9.75
N GLN A 122 19.64 5.72 -9.57
CA GLN A 122 19.02 4.81 -8.60
C GLN A 122 19.66 4.90 -7.20
N LYS A 123 20.82 5.56 -7.07
CA LYS A 123 21.61 5.53 -5.83
C LYS A 123 21.02 6.38 -4.70
N ASP A 124 20.15 7.33 -5.06
CA ASP A 124 19.61 8.33 -4.14
C ASP A 124 18.10 8.14 -3.88
N ILE A 125 17.54 6.98 -4.25
CA ILE A 125 16.15 6.65 -3.91
C ILE A 125 16.14 6.19 -2.46
N HIS A 126 15.41 6.89 -1.60
CA HIS A 126 15.25 6.56 -0.18
C HIS A 126 13.77 6.57 0.17
N ILE A 127 13.09 5.46 -0.12
CA ILE A 127 11.63 5.41 -0.13
C ILE A 127 11.04 4.38 0.84
N ILE A 128 11.87 3.62 1.54
CA ILE A 128 11.44 2.57 2.48
C ILE A 128 12.08 2.76 3.86
N GLY A 129 11.44 2.21 4.88
CA GLY A 129 11.98 2.19 6.23
C GLY A 129 12.08 3.56 6.90
N LEU A 130 11.45 4.59 6.32
CA LEU A 130 11.32 5.90 6.95
C LEU A 130 10.30 5.81 8.10
N ASP A 131 10.29 6.83 8.94
CA ASP A 131 9.21 6.97 9.92
C ASP A 131 7.85 7.10 9.21
N PRO A 132 6.78 6.41 9.67
CA PRO A 132 5.47 6.47 9.02
C PRO A 132 4.95 7.89 8.77
N SER A 133 5.31 8.87 9.61
CA SER A 133 4.91 10.27 9.44
C SER A 133 5.48 10.93 8.16
N ARG A 134 6.56 10.37 7.59
CA ARG A 134 7.26 10.89 6.40
C ARG A 134 6.59 10.53 5.09
N TYR A 135 5.73 9.52 5.07
CA TYR A 135 5.04 9.09 3.86
C TYR A 135 3.74 9.85 3.68
N PRO A 136 3.44 10.43 2.50
CA PRO A 136 2.16 11.12 2.26
C PRO A 136 0.95 10.20 2.48
N THR A 137 -0.24 10.76 2.60
CA THR A 137 -1.52 10.06 2.71
C THR A 137 -2.22 10.07 1.35
N VAL A 138 -3.27 9.24 1.20
CA VAL A 138 -4.16 9.32 0.03
C VAL A 138 -4.84 10.70 -0.04
N GLY A 139 -5.16 11.32 1.10
CA GLY A 139 -5.72 12.67 1.16
C GLY A 139 -4.77 13.74 0.61
N GLU A 140 -3.49 13.69 0.95
CA GLU A 140 -2.47 14.62 0.40
C GLU A 140 -2.27 14.40 -1.10
N PHE A 141 -2.33 13.15 -1.57
CA PHE A 141 -2.28 12.86 -3.01
C PHE A 141 -3.52 13.36 -3.75
N LYS A 142 -4.71 13.22 -3.17
CA LYS A 142 -5.94 13.82 -3.72
C LYS A 142 -5.75 15.31 -3.96
N GLN A 143 -5.27 16.03 -2.94
CA GLN A 143 -5.04 17.47 -3.03
C GLN A 143 -4.03 17.81 -4.13
N PHE A 144 -2.95 17.03 -4.25
CA PHE A 144 -1.97 17.20 -5.31
C PHE A 144 -2.58 16.98 -6.71
N VAL A 145 -3.39 15.93 -6.89
CA VAL A 145 -4.09 15.66 -8.15
C VAL A 145 -5.06 16.78 -8.49
N ASP A 146 -5.84 17.27 -7.52
CA ASP A 146 -6.78 18.38 -7.72
C ASP A 146 -6.05 19.66 -8.17
N GLN A 147 -4.94 19.99 -7.50
CA GLN A 147 -4.08 21.14 -7.88
C GLN A 147 -3.45 20.95 -9.26
N PHE A 148 -2.96 19.74 -9.57
CA PHE A 148 -2.43 19.41 -10.88
C PHE A 148 -3.47 19.65 -11.98
N VAL A 149 -4.71 19.25 -11.72
CA VAL A 149 -5.84 19.46 -12.63
C VAL A 149 -6.15 20.95 -12.82
N GLU A 150 -6.20 21.71 -11.73
CA GLU A 150 -6.44 23.17 -11.74
C GLU A 150 -5.29 23.98 -12.36
N SER A 151 -4.06 23.47 -12.34
CA SER A 151 -2.86 24.09 -12.93
C SER A 151 -2.78 24.00 -14.48
N GLY A 152 -3.94 23.89 -15.12
CA GLY A 152 -4.08 23.89 -16.58
C GLY A 152 -3.96 22.51 -17.24
N TYR A 153 -4.06 21.40 -16.51
CA TYR A 153 -4.23 20.08 -17.15
C TYR A 153 -5.50 20.08 -18.01
N LYS A 154 -6.59 20.67 -17.49
CA LYS A 154 -7.89 20.80 -18.18
C LYS A 154 -7.77 21.38 -19.58
N ASP A 155 -6.90 22.37 -19.75
CA ASP A 155 -6.74 23.10 -21.01
C ASP A 155 -5.82 22.37 -22.01
N ARG A 156 -5.12 21.32 -21.58
CA ARG A 156 -4.05 20.64 -22.34
C ARG A 156 -4.40 19.23 -22.81
N VAL A 157 -5.56 18.70 -22.43
CA VAL A 157 -5.96 17.32 -22.74
C VAL A 157 -7.28 17.26 -23.48
N THR A 158 -7.57 16.09 -24.07
CA THR A 158 -8.85 15.84 -24.75
C THR A 158 -9.96 15.60 -23.74
N ASP A 159 -11.22 15.80 -24.16
CA ASP A 159 -12.41 15.50 -23.34
C ASP A 159 -12.40 14.08 -22.80
N VAL A 160 -11.96 13.10 -23.60
CA VAL A 160 -11.83 11.70 -23.18
C VAL A 160 -10.84 11.57 -22.01
N LYS A 161 -9.68 12.22 -22.07
CA LYS A 161 -8.71 12.19 -20.97
C LYS A 161 -9.24 12.92 -19.73
N MET A 162 -10.02 13.99 -19.91
CA MET A 162 -10.67 14.68 -18.80
C MET A 162 -11.69 13.81 -18.08
N VAL A 163 -12.55 13.10 -18.82
CA VAL A 163 -13.51 12.16 -18.22
C VAL A 163 -12.79 11.09 -17.40
N GLU A 164 -11.67 10.55 -17.87
CA GLU A 164 -10.91 9.58 -17.09
C GLU A 164 -10.24 10.19 -15.86
N MET A 165 -9.76 11.43 -15.95
CA MET A 165 -9.26 12.17 -14.79
C MET A 165 -10.35 12.38 -13.74
N GLU A 166 -11.56 12.75 -14.14
CA GLU A 166 -12.71 12.92 -13.24
C GLU A 166 -13.11 11.58 -12.59
N ASN A 167 -13.09 10.48 -13.36
CA ASN A 167 -13.28 9.14 -12.83
C ASN A 167 -12.21 8.79 -11.78
N PHE A 168 -10.95 9.14 -12.04
CA PHE A 168 -9.84 8.92 -11.10
C PHE A 168 -9.98 9.76 -9.83
N GLN A 169 -10.29 11.06 -9.95
CA GLN A 169 -10.58 11.94 -8.82
C GLN A 169 -11.75 11.41 -7.98
N THR A 170 -12.79 10.86 -8.61
CA THR A 170 -13.91 10.22 -7.92
C THR A 170 -13.46 9.01 -7.09
N VAL A 171 -12.61 8.15 -7.66
CA VAL A 171 -12.08 6.98 -6.94
C VAL A 171 -11.20 7.40 -5.76
N ILE A 172 -10.28 8.34 -5.95
CA ILE A 172 -9.43 8.84 -4.86
C ILE A 172 -10.29 9.49 -3.76
N THR A 173 -11.32 10.24 -4.14
CA THR A 173 -12.26 10.84 -3.18
C THR A 173 -12.97 9.76 -2.37
N SER A 174 -13.46 8.69 -3.00
CA SER A 174 -14.03 7.55 -2.30
C SER A 174 -13.02 6.86 -1.36
N MET A 175 -11.75 6.71 -1.76
CA MET A 175 -10.69 6.19 -0.89
C MET A 175 -10.48 7.07 0.35
N CYS A 176 -10.62 8.39 0.23
CA CYS A 176 -10.46 9.34 1.33
C CYS A 176 -11.67 9.42 2.26
N GLU A 177 -12.88 9.35 1.69
CA GLU A 177 -14.12 9.62 2.41
C GLU A 177 -14.83 8.34 2.82
N GLN A 178 -15.21 7.51 1.85
CA GLN A 178 -16.00 6.29 2.08
C GLN A 178 -15.16 5.19 2.72
N TYR A 179 -13.90 5.06 2.29
CA TYR A 179 -12.94 4.08 2.80
C TYR A 179 -11.82 4.71 3.62
N GLY A 180 -12.00 5.96 4.07
CA GLY A 180 -10.96 6.73 4.75
C GLY A 180 -10.42 6.08 6.02
N SER A 181 -11.27 5.34 6.74
CA SER A 181 -10.87 4.56 7.93
C SER A 181 -9.84 3.46 7.64
N ILE A 182 -9.73 3.03 6.37
CA ILE A 182 -8.81 1.99 5.90
C ILE A 182 -7.63 2.62 5.15
N PHE A 183 -7.89 3.63 4.30
CA PHE A 183 -6.90 4.12 3.32
C PHE A 183 -6.32 5.50 3.63
N ASN A 184 -6.98 6.33 4.43
CA ASN A 184 -6.58 7.73 4.58
C ASN A 184 -5.97 8.04 5.95
N GLY A 185 -4.68 7.69 6.08
CA GLY A 185 -3.87 8.03 7.24
C GLY A 185 -2.47 7.41 7.15
N ARG A 186 -1.64 7.70 8.14
CA ARG A 186 -0.30 7.13 8.27
C ARG A 186 -0.37 5.69 8.81
N SER A 187 0.61 4.86 8.47
CA SER A 187 0.65 3.50 9.00
C SER A 187 0.81 3.52 10.51
N THR A 188 -0.07 2.82 11.21
CA THR A 188 0.06 2.56 12.64
C THR A 188 0.33 1.09 12.91
N PHE A 189 0.16 0.24 11.89
CA PHE A 189 0.51 -1.15 11.98
C PHE A 189 2.02 -1.28 12.08
N LEU A 190 2.49 -1.60 13.28
CA LEU A 190 3.87 -2.00 13.49
C LEU A 190 4.00 -3.42 12.96
N LEU A 191 4.53 -3.57 11.75
CA LEU A 191 5.11 -4.85 11.34
C LEU A 191 6.06 -5.24 12.46
N MET A 192 5.83 -6.40 13.09
CA MET A 192 6.79 -6.91 14.08
C MET A 192 8.15 -6.99 13.38
N LYS A 193 9.01 -5.98 13.63
CA LYS A 193 10.45 -6.08 13.41
C LYS A 193 10.85 -7.37 14.11
N LYS A 194 11.83 -8.11 13.57
CA LYS A 194 12.42 -9.28 14.24
C LYS A 194 12.79 -8.88 15.67
N THR A 195 11.87 -9.01 16.61
CA THR A 195 12.17 -9.08 18.03
C THR A 195 12.87 -10.40 18.13
N SER A 196 14.12 -10.36 18.57
CA SER A 196 14.95 -11.51 18.85
C SER A 196 14.14 -12.56 19.62
N PHE A 197 13.68 -13.58 18.91
CA PHE A 197 13.24 -14.82 19.52
C PHE A 197 14.53 -15.58 19.84
N PHE A 198 14.99 -15.45 21.08
CA PHE A 198 15.90 -16.42 21.69
C PHE A 198 15.10 -17.65 22.11
#